data_AF-A0A8H3CIK6-F1
#
_entry.id   AF-A0A8H3CIK6-F1
#
_cell.length_a   1.000
_cell.length_b   1.000
_cell.length_c   1.000
_cell.angle_alpha   90.00
_cell.angle_beta   90.00
_cell.angle_gamma   90.00
#
_symmetry.space_group_name_H-M   'P 1'
#
loop_
_entity.id
_entity.type
_entity.pdbx_description
1 polymer ?
#
loop_
_entity_poly.entity_id
_entity_poly.type
_entity_poly.pdbx_seq_one_letter_code
_entity_poly.pdbx_strand_id
1 'polypeptide(L)'
;MTVISERPDHRLEPPRTIYVVPVAGNIPDRQLNVTAKLAQKTDSMNHVPLKLTFHGGLYMGISQKAVFTFLCDPSAAETSEPVLLSHGDPLEDQGNHKLAWTSKHACPIGGYPENQPNKLPEPTAPAPAPAPVPDPLPDSEPATRRIGPGTVIVILIFGAAGGIGLEIVQEFLKQGAYVTAQYHTSPGSLLELQEGVDDLELFQADVTDEHAVKKLFSRSGEFFEQEVQVLIVNHGIFPNEDVNLVDMDLAQWKRTLDVNLTGPFLLVREFLRRLRKPRRKFAPDLSKVAVVVIGSTSGEFGEAGHVDYSCSKAALQSGFILTVKNEIVQIAPAGRINAVSPGWVRTPMAEATLSDPGVLERAIATVPLRKIATPSDVARQVLILASSTFSGHVTGQNIVVAGGMEGRLFDPPREKTSKQEEETNVTAGNSTRSKPR
;
A
#
# COMPACT_ATOMS: atom_id res chain seq x y z
N MET A 1 6.93 -29.90 -7.85
CA MET A 1 5.77 -30.06 -8.75
C MET A 1 4.55 -30.45 -7.92
N THR A 2 3.36 -29.93 -8.25
CA THR A 2 2.14 -30.03 -7.43
C THR A 2 1.17 -31.04 -8.05
N VAL A 3 0.84 -32.13 -7.35
CA VAL A 3 -0.13 -33.15 -7.79
C VAL A 3 -1.36 -33.07 -6.90
N ILE A 4 -2.54 -32.87 -7.49
CA ILE A 4 -3.82 -32.80 -6.77
C ILE A 4 -4.51 -34.16 -6.90
N SER A 5 -4.77 -34.83 -5.77
CA SER A 5 -5.53 -36.08 -5.72
C SER A 5 -6.97 -35.81 -5.30
N GLU A 6 -7.92 -36.13 -6.16
CA GLU A 6 -9.36 -36.10 -5.87
C GLU A 6 -9.90 -37.53 -5.76
N ARG A 7 -10.72 -37.80 -4.74
CA ARG A 7 -11.46 -39.06 -4.59
C ARG A 7 -12.93 -38.82 -4.95
N PRO A 8 -13.39 -39.23 -6.15
CA PRO A 8 -14.75 -38.95 -6.62
C PRO A 8 -15.85 -39.51 -5.68
N ASP A 9 -15.52 -40.59 -4.99
CA ASP A 9 -16.38 -41.40 -4.13
C ASP A 9 -16.40 -40.93 -2.65
N HIS A 10 -15.62 -39.90 -2.29
CA HIS A 10 -15.59 -39.35 -0.92
C HIS A 10 -15.74 -37.81 -0.93
N ARG A 11 -16.97 -37.34 -1.17
CA ARG A 11 -17.31 -35.92 -1.43
C ARG A 11 -16.95 -34.90 -0.33
N LEU A 12 -16.57 -35.34 0.87
CA LEU A 12 -16.20 -34.47 2.00
C LEU A 12 -14.69 -34.35 2.22
N GLU A 13 -13.87 -35.09 1.48
CA GLU A 13 -12.40 -35.03 1.63
C GLU A 13 -11.82 -33.98 0.66
N PRO A 14 -11.15 -32.92 1.14
CA PRO A 14 -10.59 -31.90 0.26
C PRO A 14 -9.45 -32.46 -0.60
N PRO A 15 -9.21 -31.90 -1.81
CA PRO A 15 -8.16 -32.37 -2.69
C PRO A 15 -6.79 -32.28 -2.01
N ARG A 16 -6.06 -33.40 -1.96
CA ARG A 16 -4.72 -33.42 -1.35
C ARG A 16 -3.69 -32.96 -2.36
N THR A 17 -2.84 -32.03 -1.95
CA THR A 17 -1.77 -31.48 -2.80
C THR A 17 -0.42 -32.10 -2.41
N ILE A 18 0.22 -32.81 -3.33
CA ILE A 18 1.50 -33.49 -3.13
C ILE A 18 2.60 -32.73 -3.89
N TYR A 19 3.68 -32.37 -3.20
CA TYR A 19 4.84 -31.74 -3.82
C TYR A 19 5.94 -32.77 -4.10
N VAL A 20 6.26 -32.98 -5.38
CA VAL A 20 7.33 -33.88 -5.81
C VAL A 20 8.46 -33.09 -6.46
N VAL A 21 9.69 -33.30 -6.02
CA VAL A 21 10.90 -32.68 -6.58
C VAL A 21 11.83 -33.79 -7.07
N PRO A 22 11.94 -34.04 -8.39
CA PRO A 22 12.94 -34.98 -8.90
C PRO A 22 14.33 -34.34 -8.79
N VAL A 23 15.30 -35.10 -8.28
CA VAL A 23 16.71 -34.70 -8.22
C VAL A 23 17.51 -35.72 -9.01
N ALA A 24 18.16 -35.29 -10.09
CA ALA A 24 19.12 -36.10 -10.84
C ALA A 24 20.52 -35.56 -10.53
N GLY A 25 21.36 -36.34 -9.83
CA GLY A 25 22.77 -35.99 -9.59
C GLY A 25 23.02 -34.61 -8.96
N ASN A 26 22.25 -34.24 -7.91
CA ASN A 26 22.34 -32.94 -7.20
C ASN A 26 22.04 -31.67 -8.04
N ILE A 27 21.47 -31.80 -9.25
CA ILE A 27 21.00 -30.66 -10.04
C ILE A 27 19.48 -30.77 -10.22
N PRO A 28 18.68 -29.73 -9.93
CA PRO A 28 17.25 -29.73 -10.22
C PRO A 28 17.03 -29.80 -11.73
N ASP A 29 16.63 -30.97 -12.24
CA ASP A 29 16.41 -31.14 -13.67
C ASP A 29 15.04 -30.54 -14.07
N ARG A 30 15.08 -29.38 -14.74
CA ARG A 30 13.88 -28.62 -15.16
C ARG A 30 13.19 -29.22 -16.39
N GLN A 31 13.71 -30.30 -16.98
CA GLN A 31 13.18 -30.89 -18.22
C GLN A 31 12.42 -32.21 -18.04
N LEU A 32 12.12 -32.62 -16.80
CA LEU A 32 11.34 -33.82 -16.51
C LEU A 32 9.83 -33.56 -16.57
N ASN A 33 9.13 -34.28 -17.45
CA ASN A 33 7.67 -34.29 -17.51
C ASN A 33 7.13 -35.43 -16.63
N VAL A 34 6.30 -35.11 -15.64
CA VAL A 34 5.76 -36.11 -14.70
C VAL A 34 4.27 -36.27 -14.91
N THR A 35 3.80 -37.51 -14.93
CA THR A 35 2.37 -37.84 -14.90
C THR A 35 2.05 -38.66 -13.66
N ALA A 36 0.97 -38.29 -12.97
CA ALA A 36 0.50 -38.97 -11.78
C ALA A 36 -0.87 -39.59 -12.05
N LYS A 37 -1.08 -40.86 -11.65
CA LYS A 37 -2.38 -41.52 -11.68
C LYS A 37 -2.56 -42.39 -10.44
N LEU A 38 -3.78 -42.41 -9.89
CA LEU A 38 -4.19 -43.41 -8.90
C LEU A 38 -4.26 -44.78 -9.61
N ALA A 39 -3.66 -45.80 -9.01
CA ALA A 39 -3.78 -47.16 -9.54
C ALA A 39 -5.23 -47.66 -9.35
N GLN A 40 -5.69 -48.60 -10.18
CA GLN A 40 -6.98 -49.24 -9.95
C GLN A 40 -6.89 -50.12 -8.69
N LYS A 41 -7.94 -50.07 -7.87
CA LYS A 41 -8.08 -50.89 -6.66
C LYS A 41 -8.13 -52.37 -7.07
N THR A 42 -7.19 -53.17 -6.59
CA THR A 42 -7.24 -54.63 -6.72
C THR A 42 -7.80 -55.24 -5.44
N ASP A 43 -8.57 -56.33 -5.53
CA ASP A 43 -9.30 -56.94 -4.41
C ASP A 43 -8.42 -57.39 -3.22
N SER A 44 -7.10 -57.47 -3.41
CA SER A 44 -6.12 -57.84 -2.37
C SER A 44 -5.56 -56.67 -1.57
N MET A 45 -5.88 -55.41 -1.91
CA MET A 45 -5.36 -54.23 -1.20
C MET A 45 -6.49 -53.39 -0.61
N ASN A 46 -6.44 -53.20 0.72
CA ASN A 46 -7.36 -52.32 1.45
C ASN A 46 -7.18 -50.83 1.07
N HIS A 47 -6.11 -50.47 0.38
CA HIS A 47 -5.75 -49.10 0.02
C HIS A 47 -5.38 -48.97 -1.47
N VAL A 48 -5.65 -47.80 -2.05
CA VAL A 48 -5.37 -47.51 -3.46
C VAL A 48 -3.99 -46.84 -3.57
N PRO A 49 -2.96 -47.49 -4.18
CA PRO A 49 -1.63 -46.89 -4.28
C PRO A 49 -1.60 -45.75 -5.31
N LEU A 50 -0.72 -44.77 -5.06
CA LEU A 50 -0.45 -43.68 -6.00
C LEU A 50 0.70 -44.11 -6.91
N LYS A 51 0.48 -44.06 -8.22
CA LYS A 51 1.50 -44.38 -9.22
C LYS A 51 1.99 -43.08 -9.86
N LEU A 52 3.27 -42.80 -9.68
CA LEU A 52 3.95 -41.67 -10.30
C LEU A 52 4.83 -42.18 -11.44
N THR A 53 4.62 -41.66 -12.64
CA THR A 53 5.45 -41.99 -13.80
C THR A 53 6.18 -40.74 -14.28
N PHE A 54 7.51 -40.80 -14.26
CA PHE A 54 8.40 -39.76 -14.73
C PHE A 54 8.82 -40.10 -16.15
N HIS A 55 8.62 -39.14 -17.04
CA HIS A 55 9.02 -39.19 -18.44
C HIS A 55 10.01 -38.06 -18.71
N GLY A 56 11.24 -38.39 -19.09
CA GLY A 56 12.24 -37.39 -19.46
C GLY A 56 13.61 -37.65 -18.84
N GLY A 57 14.59 -36.87 -19.30
CA GLY A 57 16.02 -37.15 -19.10
C GLY A 57 16.54 -38.04 -20.22
N LEU A 58 17.62 -37.61 -20.89
CA LEU A 58 18.35 -38.44 -21.84
C LEU A 58 19.58 -38.99 -21.11
N TYR A 59 19.66 -40.31 -20.97
CA TYR A 59 20.89 -40.97 -20.55
C TYR A 59 21.50 -41.64 -21.78
N MET A 60 22.71 -41.21 -22.16
CA MET A 60 23.39 -41.66 -23.39
C MET A 60 22.52 -41.54 -24.65
N GLY A 61 21.70 -40.49 -24.76
CA GLY A 61 20.82 -40.24 -25.91
C GLY A 61 19.53 -41.06 -25.94
N ILE A 62 19.26 -41.86 -24.91
CA ILE A 62 18.03 -42.66 -24.78
C ILE A 62 17.11 -42.00 -23.76
N SER A 63 15.85 -41.78 -24.15
CA SER A 63 14.83 -41.23 -23.25
C SER A 63 14.57 -42.18 -22.11
N GLN A 64 14.70 -41.67 -20.88
CA GLN A 64 14.47 -42.46 -19.68
C GLN A 64 13.00 -42.44 -19.28
N LYS A 65 12.54 -43.56 -18.72
CA LYS A 65 11.24 -43.71 -18.08
C LYS A 65 11.47 -44.34 -16.72
N ALA A 66 10.95 -43.71 -15.68
CA ALA A 66 10.96 -44.27 -14.34
C ALA A 66 9.54 -44.30 -13.80
N VAL A 67 9.12 -45.46 -13.33
CA VAL A 67 7.79 -45.67 -12.75
C VAL A 67 7.99 -46.00 -11.28
N PHE A 68 7.45 -45.16 -10.41
CA PHE A 68 7.45 -45.38 -8.97
C PHE A 68 6.02 -45.60 -8.48
N THR A 69 5.84 -46.60 -7.61
CA THR A 69 4.55 -46.89 -6.99
C THR A 69 4.68 -46.74 -5.48
N PHE A 70 3.87 -45.85 -4.91
CA PHE A 70 3.87 -45.54 -3.49
C PHE A 70 2.54 -45.95 -2.85
N LEU A 71 2.60 -46.55 -1.67
CA LEU A 71 1.43 -46.69 -0.79
C LEU A 71 1.37 -45.44 0.10
N CYS A 72 0.35 -44.62 -0.09
CA CYS A 72 -0.02 -43.61 0.91
C CYS A 72 -0.85 -44.32 1.97
N ASP A 73 -0.29 -44.56 3.15
CA ASP A 73 -1.07 -44.96 4.31
C ASP A 73 -1.90 -43.75 4.79
N PRO A 74 -3.24 -43.84 4.75
CA PRO A 74 -4.10 -42.73 5.18
C PRO A 74 -4.04 -42.44 6.69
N SER A 75 -3.42 -43.31 7.50
CA SER A 75 -3.22 -43.14 8.94
C SER A 75 -1.88 -42.50 9.33
N ALA A 76 -0.98 -42.30 8.36
CA ALA A 76 0.36 -41.79 8.59
C ALA A 76 0.36 -40.28 8.90
N ALA A 77 1.02 -39.88 9.98
CA ALA A 77 1.19 -38.47 10.38
C ALA A 77 2.03 -37.67 9.35
N GLU A 78 1.93 -36.34 9.36
CA GLU A 78 2.57 -35.43 8.39
C GLU A 78 4.09 -35.60 8.20
N THR A 79 4.77 -36.33 9.09
CA THR A 79 6.22 -36.58 9.02
C THR A 79 6.62 -37.96 8.53
N SER A 80 5.66 -38.82 8.16
CA SER A 80 5.95 -40.18 7.72
C SER A 80 6.50 -40.18 6.28
N GLU A 81 7.69 -40.75 6.05
CA GLU A 81 8.24 -40.88 4.69
C GLU A 81 7.44 -41.94 3.89
N PRO A 82 7.06 -41.68 2.63
CA PRO A 82 6.37 -42.66 1.81
C PRO A 82 7.28 -43.85 1.50
N VAL A 83 6.73 -45.06 1.61
CA VAL A 83 7.47 -46.30 1.32
C VAL A 83 7.40 -46.62 -0.18
N LEU A 84 8.56 -46.73 -0.82
CA LEU A 84 8.68 -47.18 -2.21
C LEU A 84 8.50 -48.69 -2.28
N LEU A 85 7.57 -49.16 -3.13
CA LEU A 85 7.25 -50.59 -3.22
C LEU A 85 7.96 -51.30 -4.37
N SER A 86 8.19 -50.62 -5.49
CA SER A 86 8.91 -51.15 -6.66
C SER A 86 9.31 -50.07 -7.65
N HIS A 87 10.39 -50.32 -8.40
CA HIS A 87 10.77 -49.62 -9.63
C HIS A 87 10.65 -50.58 -10.82
N GLY A 88 10.32 -50.04 -12.00
CA GLY A 88 9.97 -50.85 -13.18
C GLY A 88 11.01 -50.96 -14.30
N ASP A 89 12.19 -50.32 -14.18
CA ASP A 89 13.22 -50.33 -15.24
C ASP A 89 14.64 -50.53 -14.65
N PRO A 90 15.61 -51.07 -15.42
CA PRO A 90 16.88 -51.62 -14.93
C PRO A 90 17.97 -50.56 -14.64
N LEU A 91 17.58 -49.34 -14.29
CA LEU A 91 18.51 -48.30 -13.86
C LEU A 91 18.94 -48.60 -12.42
N GLU A 92 20.24 -48.75 -12.18
CA GLU A 92 20.82 -48.90 -10.83
C GLU A 92 20.36 -47.71 -9.95
N ASP A 93 19.45 -48.00 -9.02
CA ASP A 93 18.97 -47.06 -8.02
C ASP A 93 20.12 -46.67 -7.09
N GLN A 94 20.53 -45.39 -7.15
CA GLN A 94 21.59 -44.86 -6.28
C GLN A 94 21.07 -44.43 -4.90
N GLY A 95 19.83 -44.77 -4.55
CA GLY A 95 19.34 -44.85 -3.16
C GLY A 95 19.14 -43.51 -2.45
N ASN A 96 19.12 -42.38 -3.15
CA ASN A 96 18.98 -41.05 -2.56
C ASN A 96 17.77 -40.28 -3.09
N HIS A 97 16.58 -40.88 -3.01
CA HIS A 97 15.32 -40.20 -3.29
C HIS A 97 14.68 -39.73 -1.98
N LYS A 98 14.53 -38.41 -1.79
CA LYS A 98 13.79 -37.82 -0.66
C LYS A 98 12.45 -37.27 -1.13
N LEU A 99 11.37 -37.70 -0.48
CA LEU A 99 10.01 -37.20 -0.69
C LEU A 99 9.53 -36.52 0.58
N ALA A 100 8.97 -35.31 0.44
CA ALA A 100 8.36 -34.58 1.55
C ALA A 100 6.90 -34.28 1.21
N TRP A 101 6.00 -34.43 2.19
CA TRP A 101 4.57 -34.12 2.05
C TRP A 101 4.10 -33.18 3.16
N THR A 102 3.01 -32.45 2.92
CA THR A 102 2.35 -31.57 3.90
C THR A 102 0.84 -31.61 3.66
N SER A 103 0.02 -31.81 4.69
CA SER A 103 -1.43 -31.99 4.58
C SER A 103 -2.14 -31.07 5.58
N LYS A 104 -2.62 -29.91 5.11
CA LYS A 104 -3.22 -28.88 5.98
C LYS A 104 -4.46 -29.32 6.78
N HIS A 105 -5.07 -30.47 6.50
CA HIS A 105 -6.22 -30.99 7.26
C HIS A 105 -6.21 -32.53 7.33
N ALA A 106 -5.61 -33.10 8.38
CA ALA A 106 -5.86 -34.49 8.74
C ALA A 106 -7.16 -34.54 9.55
N CYS A 107 -8.19 -35.24 9.03
CA CYS A 107 -9.38 -35.56 9.81
C CYS A 107 -9.03 -36.66 10.84
N PRO A 108 -9.50 -36.60 12.10
CA PRO A 108 -9.34 -37.70 13.04
C PRO A 108 -10.06 -38.96 12.52
N ILE A 109 -9.45 -40.11 12.82
CA ILE A 109 -9.84 -41.46 12.41
C ILE A 109 -11.29 -41.79 12.80
N GLY A 110 -12.08 -42.32 11.85
CA GLY A 110 -13.36 -42.98 12.15
C GLY A 110 -14.34 -42.92 10.98
N GLY A 111 -14.61 -44.06 10.36
CA GLY A 111 -15.62 -44.18 9.32
C GLY A 111 -17.03 -43.82 9.78
N TYR A 112 -17.96 -43.77 8.83
CA TYR A 112 -19.39 -43.64 9.10
C TYR A 112 -19.83 -44.62 10.21
N PRO A 113 -20.58 -44.17 11.23
CA PRO A 113 -21.21 -45.11 12.16
C PRO A 113 -22.15 -46.03 11.38
N GLU A 114 -21.93 -47.33 11.48
CA GLU A 114 -22.92 -48.34 11.07
C GLU A 114 -24.22 -48.06 11.83
N ASN A 115 -25.35 -48.00 11.10
CA ASN A 115 -26.73 -47.79 11.57
C ASN A 115 -27.36 -46.39 11.45
N GLN A 116 -27.19 -45.70 10.32
CA GLN A 116 -28.23 -44.76 9.87
C GLN A 116 -28.69 -45.09 8.44
N PRO A 117 -29.99 -45.39 8.22
CA PRO A 117 -30.51 -45.76 6.92
C PRO A 117 -30.47 -44.57 5.95
N ASN A 118 -30.19 -44.89 4.68
CA ASN A 118 -30.26 -44.03 3.51
C ASN A 118 -31.46 -43.06 3.55
N LYS A 119 -31.22 -41.83 4.00
CA LYS A 119 -32.00 -40.67 3.61
C LYS A 119 -31.03 -39.52 3.38
N LEU A 120 -30.80 -39.21 2.10
CA LEU A 120 -30.28 -37.91 1.72
C LEU A 120 -31.26 -36.85 2.26
N PRO A 121 -30.79 -35.85 3.04
CA PRO A 121 -31.58 -34.65 3.24
C PRO A 121 -31.81 -34.02 1.87
N GLU A 122 -33.05 -33.63 1.57
CA GLU A 122 -33.34 -32.73 0.44
C GLU A 122 -32.42 -31.51 0.52
N PRO A 123 -32.01 -30.90 -0.61
CA PRO A 123 -31.03 -29.84 -0.62
C PRO A 123 -31.58 -28.63 0.14
N THR A 124 -31.25 -28.55 1.42
CA THR A 124 -31.34 -27.31 2.17
C THR A 124 -30.24 -26.40 1.63
N ALA A 125 -30.64 -25.17 1.28
CA ALA A 125 -29.75 -24.14 0.79
C ALA A 125 -28.47 -24.09 1.65
N PRO A 126 -27.29 -23.89 1.03
CA PRO A 126 -26.01 -23.96 1.74
C PRO A 126 -26.06 -23.04 2.97
N ALA A 127 -25.67 -23.59 4.12
CA ALA A 127 -25.48 -22.80 5.33
C ALA A 127 -24.52 -21.63 5.01
N PRO A 128 -24.84 -20.41 5.46
CA PRO A 128 -24.11 -19.22 5.08
C PRO A 128 -22.64 -19.34 5.47
N ALA A 129 -21.77 -18.82 4.62
CA ALA A 129 -20.36 -18.60 4.93
C ALA A 129 -20.23 -17.97 6.33
N PRO A 130 -19.15 -18.26 7.09
CA PRO A 130 -18.89 -17.54 8.34
C PRO A 130 -19.03 -16.04 8.04
N ALA A 131 -19.90 -15.37 8.80
CA ALA A 131 -20.32 -14.02 8.47
C ALA A 131 -19.07 -13.16 8.25
N PRO A 132 -19.00 -12.35 7.17
CA PRO A 132 -17.97 -11.33 7.09
C PRO A 132 -18.03 -10.55 8.40
N VAL A 133 -16.87 -10.30 9.02
CA VAL A 133 -16.79 -9.30 10.08
C VAL A 133 -17.47 -8.07 9.47
N PRO A 134 -18.61 -7.60 10.00
CA PRO A 134 -19.28 -6.47 9.41
C PRO A 134 -18.27 -5.34 9.40
N ASP A 135 -18.06 -4.70 8.25
CA ASP A 135 -17.58 -3.33 8.29
C ASP A 135 -18.50 -2.61 9.26
N PRO A 136 -17.99 -1.96 10.31
CA PRO A 136 -18.83 -1.03 11.05
C PRO A 136 -19.19 0.06 10.04
N LEU A 137 -20.36 -0.09 9.43
CA LEU A 137 -21.09 1.03 8.84
C LEU A 137 -21.02 2.15 9.88
N PRO A 138 -20.62 3.38 9.53
CA PRO A 138 -20.60 4.45 10.50
C PRO A 138 -22.01 4.57 11.06
N ASP A 139 -22.15 4.34 12.36
CA ASP A 139 -23.41 4.52 13.06
C ASP A 139 -23.96 5.90 12.67
N SER A 140 -25.19 5.92 12.16
CA SER A 140 -25.92 7.12 11.81
C SER A 140 -26.41 7.87 13.06
N GLU A 141 -25.57 7.99 14.06
CA GLU A 141 -25.79 8.87 15.20
C GLU A 141 -25.20 10.25 14.88
N PRO A 142 -25.94 11.34 15.11
CA PRO A 142 -25.35 12.67 15.02
C PRO A 142 -24.14 12.75 15.95
N ALA A 143 -23.03 13.28 15.44
CA ALA A 143 -21.76 13.46 16.13
C ALA A 143 -21.90 14.40 17.34
N THR A 144 -22.45 13.88 18.42
CA THR A 144 -22.50 14.51 19.75
C THR A 144 -22.09 13.48 20.79
N ARG A 145 -20.88 12.94 20.63
CA ARG A 145 -20.14 12.34 21.74
C ARG A 145 -18.68 12.72 21.56
N ARG A 146 -18.17 13.51 22.50
CA ARG A 146 -16.75 13.44 22.86
C ARG A 146 -16.42 11.96 22.93
N ILE A 147 -15.37 11.52 22.23
CA ILE A 147 -14.84 10.17 22.37
C ILE A 147 -14.70 9.92 23.87
N GLY A 148 -15.53 9.03 24.41
CA GLY A 148 -15.53 8.71 25.84
C GLY A 148 -14.20 8.07 26.23
N PRO A 149 -13.93 7.88 27.53
CA PRO A 149 -12.70 7.27 28.00
C PRO A 149 -12.64 5.81 27.52
N GLY A 150 -11.95 5.56 26.41
CA GLY A 150 -11.90 4.23 25.80
C GLY A 150 -11.58 4.22 24.31
N THR A 151 -10.47 4.86 23.91
CA THR A 151 -9.58 4.63 22.75
C THR A 151 -9.16 5.99 22.20
N VAL A 152 -8.28 6.68 22.92
CA VAL A 152 -7.73 7.92 22.38
C VAL A 152 -6.62 7.58 21.39
N ILE A 153 -6.73 8.11 20.19
CA ILE A 153 -5.72 7.97 19.13
C ILE A 153 -4.77 9.15 19.23
N VAL A 154 -3.48 8.86 19.41
CA VAL A 154 -2.41 9.86 19.38
C VAL A 154 -1.84 9.92 17.97
N ILE A 155 -1.80 11.14 17.44
CA ILE A 155 -1.40 11.44 16.07
C ILE A 155 -0.19 12.35 16.10
N LEU A 156 0.87 11.97 15.40
CA LEU A 156 2.06 12.78 15.24
C LEU A 156 2.12 13.36 13.83
N ILE A 157 2.12 14.68 13.73
CA ILE A 157 2.08 15.40 12.45
C ILE A 157 3.37 16.20 12.28
N PHE A 158 4.11 15.95 11.19
CA PHE A 158 5.31 16.70 10.83
C PHE A 158 5.02 17.77 9.78
N GLY A 159 5.62 18.96 9.94
CA GLY A 159 5.32 20.12 9.12
C GLY A 159 3.94 20.72 9.45
N ALA A 160 3.53 20.63 10.71
CA ALA A 160 2.21 21.04 11.18
C ALA A 160 1.97 22.56 11.11
N ALA A 161 3.03 23.38 11.12
CA ALA A 161 2.89 24.84 11.01
C ALA A 161 2.62 25.33 9.57
N GLY A 162 2.75 24.46 8.57
CA GLY A 162 2.47 24.80 7.17
C GLY A 162 0.96 24.84 6.87
N GLY A 163 0.57 25.44 5.75
CA GLY A 163 -0.85 25.64 5.41
C GLY A 163 -1.70 24.36 5.41
N ILE A 164 -1.20 23.28 4.78
CA ILE A 164 -1.86 21.96 4.83
C ILE A 164 -1.75 21.33 6.22
N GLY A 165 -0.58 21.43 6.86
CA GLY A 165 -0.31 20.83 8.17
C GLY A 165 -1.22 21.37 9.27
N LEU A 166 -1.47 22.67 9.29
CA LEU A 166 -2.32 23.34 10.28
C LEU A 166 -3.77 22.86 10.15
N GLU A 167 -4.27 22.75 8.92
CA GLU A 167 -5.61 22.23 8.67
C GLU A 167 -5.71 20.75 9.07
N ILE A 168 -4.68 19.92 8.81
CA ILE A 168 -4.65 18.53 9.28
C ILE A 168 -4.76 18.46 10.80
N VAL A 169 -4.00 19.30 11.54
CA VAL A 169 -4.11 19.39 13.01
C VAL A 169 -5.53 19.72 13.43
N GLN A 170 -6.13 20.75 12.83
CA GLN A 170 -7.49 21.18 13.16
C GLN A 170 -8.53 20.10 12.87
N GLU A 171 -8.44 19.40 11.74
CA GLU A 171 -9.37 18.32 11.40
C GLU A 171 -9.27 17.15 12.38
N PHE A 172 -8.07 16.75 12.80
CA PHE A 172 -7.92 15.69 13.79
C PHE A 172 -8.41 16.09 15.19
N LEU A 173 -8.16 17.33 15.63
CA LEU A 173 -8.69 17.84 16.89
C LEU A 173 -10.22 17.88 16.89
N LYS A 174 -10.86 18.26 15.77
CA LYS A 174 -12.34 18.22 15.62
C LYS A 174 -12.90 16.80 15.79
N GLN A 175 -12.12 15.77 15.47
CA GLN A 175 -12.50 14.37 15.69
C GLN A 175 -12.18 13.86 17.10
N GLY A 176 -11.64 14.70 17.99
CA GLY A 176 -11.28 14.32 19.36
C GLY A 176 -9.99 13.49 19.46
N ALA A 177 -9.09 13.59 18.49
CA ALA A 177 -7.78 12.96 18.56
C ALA A 177 -6.82 13.81 19.40
N TYR A 178 -5.87 13.13 20.05
CA TYR A 178 -4.72 13.78 20.66
C TYR A 178 -3.65 14.00 19.60
N VAL A 179 -3.16 15.23 19.50
CA VAL A 179 -2.25 15.63 18.42
C VAL A 179 -0.93 16.10 19.00
N THR A 180 0.15 15.43 18.59
CA THR A 180 1.49 15.97 18.68
C THR A 180 1.84 16.63 17.34
N ALA A 181 2.03 17.96 17.33
CA ALA A 181 2.31 18.75 16.14
C ALA A 181 3.75 19.23 16.12
N GLN A 182 4.52 18.77 15.12
CA GLN A 182 5.89 19.19 14.91
C GLN A 182 5.98 20.40 13.97
N TYR A 183 6.85 21.35 14.32
CA TYR A 183 7.25 22.48 13.48
C TYR A 183 8.77 22.63 13.45
N HIS A 184 9.29 23.34 12.43
CA HIS A 184 10.73 23.52 12.24
C HIS A 184 11.26 24.80 12.90
N THR A 185 10.85 25.97 12.41
CA THR A 185 11.38 27.27 12.88
C THR A 185 10.42 28.01 13.80
N SER A 186 9.16 28.16 13.39
CA SER A 186 8.12 28.89 14.15
C SER A 186 6.85 28.05 14.23
N PRO A 187 6.16 28.04 15.39
CA PRO A 187 4.87 27.37 15.54
C PRO A 187 3.74 28.10 14.79
N GLY A 188 3.86 29.41 14.54
CA GLY A 188 2.81 30.21 13.89
C GLY A 188 1.46 30.07 14.59
N SER A 189 0.39 29.91 13.81
CA SER A 189 -0.99 29.74 14.30
C SER A 189 -1.21 28.48 15.16
N LEU A 190 -0.26 27.54 15.23
CA LEU A 190 -0.35 26.42 16.16
C LEU A 190 -0.32 26.86 17.62
N LEU A 191 0.37 27.97 17.93
CA LEU A 191 0.47 28.45 19.32
C LEU A 191 -0.89 28.91 19.84
N GLU A 192 -1.57 29.76 19.07
CA GLU A 192 -2.94 30.22 19.37
C GLU A 192 -3.92 29.04 19.44
N LEU A 193 -3.77 28.05 18.56
CA LEU A 193 -4.59 26.84 18.58
C LEU A 193 -4.37 26.03 19.85
N GLN A 194 -3.12 25.88 20.30
CA GLN A 194 -2.77 25.14 21.51
C GLN A 194 -3.33 25.80 22.78
N GLU A 195 -3.35 27.13 22.85
CA GLU A 195 -3.95 27.85 23.99
C GLU A 195 -5.45 27.56 24.16
N GLY A 196 -6.13 27.15 23.08
CA GLY A 196 -7.56 26.85 23.06
C GLY A 196 -7.94 25.40 23.32
N VAL A 197 -6.99 24.46 23.36
CA VAL A 197 -7.28 23.01 23.48
C VAL A 197 -6.23 22.26 24.32
N ASP A 198 -6.69 21.32 25.14
CA ASP A 198 -5.79 20.45 25.94
C ASP A 198 -5.23 19.28 25.12
N ASP A 199 -5.79 19.03 23.94
CA ASP A 199 -5.52 17.85 23.11
C ASP A 199 -4.37 18.05 22.11
N LEU A 200 -3.61 19.15 22.24
CA LEU A 200 -2.52 19.54 21.33
C LEU A 200 -1.18 19.76 22.07
N GLU A 201 -0.14 19.06 21.64
CA GLU A 201 1.23 19.25 22.11
C GLU A 201 2.14 19.66 20.95
N LEU A 202 2.90 20.76 21.11
CA LEU A 202 3.80 21.27 20.08
C LEU A 202 5.25 20.85 20.32
N PHE A 203 5.96 20.46 19.26
CA PHE A 203 7.40 20.19 19.30
C PHE A 203 8.15 20.87 18.17
N GLN A 204 9.29 21.47 18.53
CA GLN A 204 10.26 21.91 17.55
C GLN A 204 11.26 20.78 17.25
N ALA A 205 11.47 20.48 15.97
CA ALA A 205 12.55 19.58 15.53
C ALA A 205 12.93 19.87 14.08
N ASP A 206 14.20 19.63 13.73
CA ASP A 206 14.62 19.48 12.35
C ASP A 206 14.49 18.00 11.95
N VAL A 207 13.78 17.74 10.86
CA VAL A 207 13.54 16.39 10.34
C VAL A 207 14.77 15.78 9.67
N THR A 208 15.79 16.59 9.37
CA THR A 208 17.07 16.14 8.83
C THR A 208 18.06 15.71 9.92
N ASP A 209 17.80 16.07 11.19
CA ASP A 209 18.60 15.65 12.34
C ASP A 209 18.02 14.37 12.96
N GLU A 210 18.69 13.24 12.74
CA GLU A 210 18.29 11.94 13.30
C GLU A 210 18.22 11.95 14.84
N HIS A 211 19.06 12.73 15.53
CA HIS A 211 19.01 12.83 16.99
C HIS A 211 17.77 13.61 17.45
N ALA A 212 17.46 14.72 16.79
CA ALA A 212 16.25 15.50 17.05
C ALA A 212 14.98 14.65 16.82
N VAL A 213 14.93 13.89 15.72
CA VAL A 213 13.82 12.96 15.42
C VAL A 213 13.65 11.92 16.53
N LYS A 214 14.72 11.24 16.95
CA LYS A 214 14.67 10.26 18.05
C LYS A 214 14.19 10.87 19.36
N LYS A 215 14.66 12.08 19.67
CA LYS A 215 14.26 12.82 20.86
C LYS A 215 12.78 13.18 20.81
N LEU A 216 12.28 13.64 19.66
CA LEU A 216 10.87 13.93 19.47
C LEU A 216 10.02 12.67 19.70
N PHE A 217 10.33 11.54 19.04
CA PHE A 217 9.61 10.29 19.25
C PHE A 217 9.72 9.72 20.66
N SER A 218 10.77 10.06 21.43
CA SER A 218 10.82 9.69 22.84
C SER A 218 9.78 10.41 23.69
N ARG A 219 9.37 11.62 23.28
CA ARG A 219 8.44 12.47 24.01
C ARG A 219 7.02 12.44 23.46
N SER A 220 6.84 12.15 22.17
CA SER A 220 5.53 12.13 21.53
C SER A 220 4.57 11.16 22.22
N GLY A 221 3.40 11.66 22.60
CA GLY A 221 2.39 10.89 23.33
C GLY A 221 2.72 10.64 24.81
N GLU A 222 3.86 11.09 25.34
CA GLU A 222 4.08 11.08 26.80
C GLU A 222 3.07 11.96 27.54
N PHE A 223 2.80 13.16 27.01
CA PHE A 223 1.81 14.08 27.55
C PHE A 223 0.41 13.47 27.61
N PHE A 224 0.08 12.61 26.64
CA PHE A 224 -1.20 11.92 26.52
C PHE A 224 -1.22 10.52 27.15
N GLU A 225 -0.13 10.10 27.79
CA GLU A 225 0.04 8.77 28.37
C GLU A 225 -0.28 7.60 27.39
N GLN A 226 0.09 7.77 26.11
CA GLN A 226 -0.23 6.82 25.06
C GLN A 226 0.84 6.81 23.95
N GLU A 227 1.03 5.67 23.29
CA GLU A 227 1.90 5.57 22.11
C GLU A 227 1.22 6.16 20.88
N VAL A 228 2.03 6.79 20.01
CA VAL A 228 1.55 7.29 18.72
C VAL A 228 1.07 6.11 17.87
N GLN A 229 -0.17 6.19 17.36
CA GLN A 229 -0.71 5.19 16.44
C GLN A 229 -0.77 5.71 14.99
N VAL A 230 -0.87 7.03 14.78
CA VAL A 230 -0.95 7.60 13.44
C VAL A 230 0.20 8.58 13.20
N LEU A 231 0.91 8.41 12.09
CA LEU A 231 1.99 9.30 11.67
C LEU A 231 1.59 10.02 10.37
N ILE A 232 1.63 11.35 10.39
CA ILE A 232 1.43 12.17 9.20
C ILE A 232 2.75 12.85 8.83
N VAL A 233 3.25 12.52 7.66
CA VAL A 233 4.49 13.07 7.10
C VAL A 233 4.15 14.14 6.07
N ASN A 234 3.86 15.35 6.55
CA ASN A 234 3.45 16.49 5.71
C ASN A 234 4.60 17.45 5.35
N HIS A 235 5.67 17.48 6.13
CA HIS A 235 6.80 18.39 5.88
C HIS A 235 7.40 18.24 4.47
N GLY A 236 7.95 19.34 3.98
CA GLY A 236 8.73 19.39 2.75
C GLY A 236 9.12 20.81 2.40
N ILE A 237 10.13 20.94 1.56
CA ILE A 237 10.54 22.21 0.95
C ILE A 237 10.33 22.14 -0.56
N PHE A 238 10.03 23.30 -1.14
CA PHE A 238 9.98 23.53 -2.58
C PHE A 238 10.92 24.72 -2.84
N PRO A 239 12.02 24.55 -3.58
CA PRO A 239 12.88 25.67 -3.95
C PRO A 239 12.06 26.75 -4.68
N ASN A 240 12.27 28.02 -4.34
CA ASN A 240 11.46 29.11 -4.92
C ASN A 240 11.84 29.45 -6.37
N GLU A 241 13.07 29.15 -6.76
CA GLU A 241 13.62 29.47 -8.07
C GLU A 241 13.57 28.25 -8.98
N ASP A 242 13.10 28.44 -10.21
CA ASP A 242 13.14 27.42 -11.25
C ASP A 242 14.59 27.26 -11.74
N VAL A 243 15.18 26.08 -11.55
CA VAL A 243 16.56 25.79 -11.98
C VAL A 243 16.59 24.56 -12.89
N ASN A 244 16.94 24.77 -14.16
CA ASN A 244 17.08 23.67 -15.11
C ASN A 244 18.15 22.68 -14.65
N LEU A 245 17.97 21.39 -14.98
CA LEU A 245 18.88 20.31 -14.56
C LEU A 245 20.34 20.58 -14.91
N VAL A 246 20.61 21.22 -16.05
CA VAL A 246 21.97 21.54 -16.52
C VAL A 246 22.69 22.56 -15.63
N ASP A 247 21.93 23.41 -14.92
CA ASP A 247 22.43 24.49 -14.08
C ASP A 247 22.25 24.20 -12.57
N MET A 248 21.64 23.06 -12.22
CA MET A 248 21.29 22.75 -10.84
C MET A 248 22.52 22.36 -10.02
N ASP A 249 22.76 23.13 -8.96
CA ASP A 249 23.81 22.81 -7.99
C ASP A 249 23.50 21.52 -7.22
N LEU A 250 24.53 20.68 -7.05
CA LEU A 250 24.43 19.48 -6.23
C LEU A 250 24.01 19.78 -4.79
N ALA A 251 24.32 20.97 -4.28
CA ALA A 251 23.92 21.39 -2.94
C ALA A 251 22.40 21.59 -2.82
N GLN A 252 21.75 22.16 -3.85
CA GLN A 252 20.29 22.26 -3.91
C GLN A 252 19.67 20.86 -3.96
N TRP A 253 20.14 20.02 -4.90
CA TRP A 253 19.67 18.63 -5.03
C TRP A 253 19.71 17.87 -3.70
N LYS A 254 20.87 17.90 -3.02
CA LYS A 254 21.05 17.22 -1.74
C LYS A 254 20.11 17.76 -0.67
N ARG A 255 20.03 19.09 -0.53
CA ARG A 255 19.16 19.73 0.47
C ARG A 255 17.69 19.33 0.29
N THR A 256 17.19 19.32 -0.96
CA THR A 256 15.82 18.91 -1.25
C THR A 256 15.59 17.44 -0.91
N LEU A 257 16.50 16.54 -1.26
CA LEU A 257 16.39 15.12 -0.90
C LEU A 257 16.52 14.87 0.60
N ASP A 258 17.44 15.56 1.28
CA ASP A 258 17.67 15.40 2.72
C ASP A 258 16.38 15.73 3.50
N VAL A 259 15.69 16.81 3.12
CA VAL A 259 14.41 17.18 3.75
C VAL A 259 13.26 16.30 3.25
N ASN A 260 13.06 16.17 1.94
CA ASN A 260 11.82 15.62 1.37
C ASN A 260 11.83 14.10 1.24
N LEU A 261 12.97 13.43 1.36
CA LEU A 261 13.08 11.97 1.19
C LEU A 261 13.78 11.31 2.37
N THR A 262 14.96 11.79 2.76
CA THR A 262 15.67 11.28 3.94
C THR A 262 14.92 11.59 5.22
N GLY A 263 14.32 12.78 5.35
CA GLY A 263 13.40 13.14 6.43
C GLY A 263 12.30 12.09 6.64
N PRO A 264 11.39 11.86 5.68
CA PRO A 264 10.37 10.81 5.77
C PRO A 264 10.90 9.43 6.13
N PHE A 265 12.06 9.03 5.60
CA PHE A 265 12.72 7.80 6.00
C PHE A 265 13.05 7.77 7.50
N LEU A 266 13.66 8.83 8.04
CA LEU A 266 13.98 8.92 9.47
C LEU A 266 12.71 8.81 10.33
N LEU A 267 11.65 9.51 9.93
CA LEU A 267 10.39 9.57 10.68
C LEU A 267 9.68 8.22 10.72
N VAL A 268 9.44 7.62 9.55
CA VAL A 268 8.70 6.34 9.45
C VAL A 268 9.51 5.22 10.10
N ARG A 269 10.84 5.20 9.92
CA ARG A 269 11.71 4.23 10.57
C ARG A 269 11.63 4.32 12.09
N GLU A 270 11.66 5.52 12.65
CA GLU A 270 11.59 5.69 14.11
C GLU A 270 10.19 5.35 14.64
N PHE A 271 9.12 5.75 13.95
CA PHE A 271 7.75 5.35 14.27
C PHE A 271 7.57 3.83 14.33
N LEU A 272 8.03 3.10 13.31
CA LEU A 272 7.95 1.64 13.29
C LEU A 272 8.81 0.99 14.38
N ARG A 273 9.99 1.56 14.71
CA ARG A 273 10.82 1.10 15.82
C ARG A 273 10.11 1.26 17.17
N ARG A 274 9.38 2.36 17.36
CA ARG A 274 8.58 2.62 18.55
C ARG A 274 7.42 1.66 18.69
N LEU A 275 6.67 1.39 17.62
CA LEU A 275 5.62 0.38 17.62
C LEU A 275 6.15 -1.03 17.93
N ARG A 276 7.36 -1.38 17.46
CA ARG A 276 8.00 -2.67 17.76
C ARG A 276 8.48 -2.79 19.20
N LYS A 277 8.79 -1.66 19.86
CA LYS A 277 9.29 -1.59 21.23
C LYS A 277 8.60 -0.44 21.98
N PRO A 278 7.29 -0.56 22.26
CA PRO A 278 6.55 0.50 22.92
C PRO A 278 7.03 0.69 24.36
N ARG A 279 6.77 1.87 24.92
CA ARG A 279 7.00 2.16 26.35
C ARG A 279 6.19 1.18 27.18
N ARG A 280 6.82 0.59 28.20
CA ARG A 280 6.18 -0.44 29.06
C ARG A 280 4.84 -0.04 29.67
N LYS A 281 4.60 1.26 29.87
CA LYS A 281 3.36 1.78 30.44
C LYS A 281 2.24 1.95 29.42
N PHE A 282 2.54 2.03 28.13
CA PHE A 282 1.62 2.47 27.09
C PHE A 282 1.61 1.42 25.97
N ALA A 283 0.49 0.69 25.82
CA ALA A 283 0.33 -0.26 24.74
C ALA A 283 -0.46 0.39 23.60
N PRO A 284 0.12 0.55 22.38
CA PRO A 284 -0.62 1.08 21.26
C PRO A 284 -1.68 0.07 20.81
N ASP A 285 -2.84 0.57 20.41
CA ASP A 285 -3.77 -0.22 19.60
C ASP A 285 -3.19 -0.36 18.17
N LEU A 286 -2.55 -1.49 17.92
CA LEU A 286 -1.93 -1.79 16.62
C LEU A 286 -2.95 -1.88 15.48
N SER A 287 -4.26 -2.03 15.77
CA SER A 287 -5.30 -2.02 14.74
C SER A 287 -5.54 -0.62 14.15
N LYS A 288 -5.09 0.43 14.85
CA LYS A 288 -5.23 1.83 14.43
C LYS A 288 -4.02 2.38 13.69
N VAL A 289 -2.98 1.55 13.50
CA VAL A 289 -1.71 2.02 12.92
C VAL A 289 -1.90 2.49 11.49
N ALA A 290 -1.56 3.75 11.24
CA ALA A 290 -1.60 4.35 9.91
C ALA A 290 -0.46 5.34 9.69
N VAL A 291 0.10 5.35 8.50
CA VAL A 291 1.05 6.36 8.03
C VAL A 291 0.48 7.04 6.79
N VAL A 292 0.44 8.37 6.77
CA VAL A 292 0.08 9.13 5.58
C VAL A 292 1.22 10.05 5.21
N VAL A 293 1.72 9.92 3.99
CA VAL A 293 2.81 10.74 3.45
C VAL A 293 2.25 11.74 2.45
N ILE A 294 2.66 13.00 2.53
CA ILE A 294 2.25 14.02 1.56
C ILE A 294 3.20 14.01 0.37
N GLY A 295 2.69 13.51 -0.76
CA GLY A 295 3.31 13.54 -2.06
C GLY A 295 3.08 14.87 -2.78
N SER A 296 2.98 14.81 -4.10
CA SER A 296 2.68 15.95 -4.99
C SER A 296 2.44 15.45 -6.41
N THR A 297 1.59 16.13 -7.18
CA THR A 297 1.47 15.90 -8.63
C THR A 297 2.79 16.11 -9.38
N SER A 298 3.74 16.87 -8.85
CA SER A 298 5.10 16.97 -9.42
C SER A 298 5.87 15.64 -9.38
N GLY A 299 5.50 14.71 -8.49
CA GLY A 299 6.03 13.34 -8.49
C GLY A 299 5.38 12.42 -9.53
N GLU A 300 4.22 12.81 -10.07
CA GLU A 300 3.48 12.06 -11.10
C GLU A 300 3.82 12.57 -12.51
N PHE A 301 3.79 13.89 -12.69
CA PHE A 301 3.93 14.52 -14.01
C PHE A 301 5.27 15.23 -14.22
N GLY A 302 6.05 15.41 -13.16
CA GLY A 302 7.22 16.31 -13.17
C GLY A 302 6.85 17.78 -12.97
N GLU A 303 7.87 18.59 -12.70
CA GLU A 303 7.82 20.05 -12.66
C GLU A 303 9.13 20.58 -13.26
N ALA A 304 9.01 21.39 -14.32
CA ALA A 304 10.18 21.94 -14.99
C ALA A 304 10.92 22.88 -14.01
N GLY A 305 12.25 22.80 -13.98
CA GLY A 305 13.07 23.57 -13.03
C GLY A 305 13.17 22.99 -11.61
N HIS A 306 12.48 21.88 -11.33
CA HIS A 306 12.37 21.32 -9.96
C HIS A 306 12.57 19.80 -9.93
N VAL A 307 13.55 19.29 -10.68
CA VAL A 307 13.81 17.84 -10.81
C VAL A 307 14.13 17.18 -9.46
N ASP A 308 14.83 17.87 -8.56
CA ASP A 308 15.10 17.44 -7.19
C ASP A 308 13.81 17.22 -6.38
N TYR A 309 12.88 18.18 -6.44
CA TYR A 309 11.58 18.07 -5.78
C TYR A 309 10.74 16.95 -6.38
N SER A 310 10.59 16.91 -7.71
CA SER A 310 9.86 15.85 -8.42
C SER A 310 10.39 14.46 -8.10
N CYS A 311 11.71 14.26 -8.13
CA CYS A 311 12.34 12.99 -7.77
C CYS A 311 12.06 12.62 -6.30
N SER A 312 12.16 13.58 -5.38
CA SER A 312 11.86 13.32 -3.95
C SER A 312 10.42 12.85 -3.75
N LYS A 313 9.44 13.50 -4.40
CA LYS A 313 8.02 13.18 -4.26
C LYS A 313 7.66 11.90 -5.00
N ALA A 314 8.21 11.63 -6.18
CA ALA A 314 8.02 10.38 -6.90
C ALA A 314 8.54 9.18 -6.09
N ALA A 315 9.73 9.30 -5.49
CA ALA A 315 10.30 8.25 -4.65
C ALA A 315 9.40 7.88 -3.47
N LEU A 316 8.75 8.87 -2.84
CA LEU A 316 7.77 8.62 -1.77
C LEU A 316 6.54 7.86 -2.29
N GLN A 317 5.93 8.35 -3.36
CA GLN A 317 4.63 7.88 -3.87
C GLN A 317 4.71 6.52 -4.55
N SER A 318 5.78 6.26 -5.31
CA SER A 318 5.87 5.10 -6.19
C SER A 318 6.89 4.05 -5.72
N GLY A 319 7.66 4.33 -4.66
CA GLY A 319 8.64 3.40 -4.12
C GLY A 319 8.50 3.18 -2.62
N PHE A 320 8.58 4.26 -1.85
CA PHE A 320 8.63 4.22 -0.39
C PHE A 320 7.37 3.59 0.21
N ILE A 321 6.17 4.10 -0.13
CA ILE A 321 4.93 3.54 0.42
C ILE A 321 4.67 2.10 -0.03
N LEU A 322 5.07 1.74 -1.26
CA LEU A 322 4.86 0.40 -1.81
C LEU A 322 5.72 -0.65 -1.11
N THR A 323 6.91 -0.26 -0.66
CA THR A 323 7.80 -1.12 0.11
C THR A 323 7.32 -1.21 1.56
N VAL A 324 7.13 -0.05 2.20
CA VAL A 324 6.79 0.01 3.63
C VAL A 324 5.45 -0.66 3.94
N LYS A 325 4.47 -0.66 3.02
CA LYS A 325 3.19 -1.35 3.24
C LYS A 325 3.33 -2.86 3.45
N ASN A 326 4.36 -3.48 2.87
CA ASN A 326 4.62 -4.91 3.03
C ASN A 326 5.38 -5.21 4.33
N GLU A 327 6.09 -4.22 4.86
CA GLU A 327 6.89 -4.34 6.09
C GLU A 327 6.09 -3.97 7.34
N ILE A 328 5.23 -2.95 7.27
CA ILE A 328 4.45 -2.45 8.41
C ILE A 328 3.56 -3.54 9.02
N VAL A 329 3.03 -4.46 8.20
CA VAL A 329 2.19 -5.58 8.65
C VAL A 329 2.91 -6.58 9.55
N GLN A 330 4.25 -6.63 9.49
CA GLN A 330 5.06 -7.47 10.38
C GLN A 330 5.15 -6.88 11.81
N ILE A 331 4.82 -5.59 11.96
CA ILE A 331 4.88 -4.85 13.23
C ILE A 331 3.46 -4.61 13.76
N ALA A 332 2.55 -4.19 12.88
CA ALA A 332 1.14 -3.96 13.15
C ALA A 332 0.31 -4.67 12.06
N PRO A 333 -0.32 -5.83 12.34
CA PRO A 333 -0.97 -6.66 11.32
C PRO A 333 -2.02 -5.95 10.45
N ALA A 334 -2.71 -4.94 10.99
CA ALA A 334 -3.66 -4.09 10.27
C ALA A 334 -3.08 -2.70 9.92
N GLY A 335 -1.77 -2.54 10.05
CA GLY A 335 -1.05 -1.30 9.79
C GLY A 335 -1.08 -0.93 8.31
N ARG A 336 -1.28 0.36 8.03
CA ARG A 336 -1.44 0.87 6.66
C ARG A 336 -0.50 2.03 6.41
N ILE A 337 -0.09 2.19 5.16
CA ILE A 337 0.64 3.37 4.70
C ILE A 337 0.11 3.80 3.33
N ASN A 338 -0.19 5.07 3.16
CA ASN A 338 -0.66 5.65 1.89
C ASN A 338 -0.01 7.01 1.65
N ALA A 339 -0.14 7.51 0.42
CA ALA A 339 0.21 8.88 0.08
C ALA A 339 -1.03 9.69 -0.30
N VAL A 340 -0.98 10.99 -0.02
CA VAL A 340 -1.88 12.00 -0.59
C VAL A 340 -1.03 12.95 -1.41
N SER A 341 -1.38 13.14 -2.68
CA SER A 341 -0.62 13.96 -3.63
C SER A 341 -1.42 15.15 -4.11
N PRO A 342 -1.26 16.31 -3.48
CA PRO A 342 -1.93 17.52 -3.91
C PRO A 342 -1.40 18.03 -5.24
N GLY A 343 -2.28 18.68 -6.01
CA GLY A 343 -1.91 19.64 -7.03
C GLY A 343 -1.63 21.02 -6.40
N TRP A 344 -2.01 22.08 -7.09
CA TRP A 344 -1.98 23.42 -6.51
C TRP A 344 -2.97 23.55 -5.34
N VAL A 345 -2.48 24.07 -4.21
CA VAL A 345 -3.28 24.31 -3.00
C VAL A 345 -3.09 25.76 -2.55
N ARG A 346 -4.20 26.44 -2.22
CA ARG A 346 -4.18 27.80 -1.66
C ARG A 346 -3.62 27.79 -0.25
N THR A 347 -2.30 27.87 -0.14
CA THR A 347 -1.55 27.97 1.12
C THR A 347 -0.80 29.29 1.15
N PRO A 348 -0.37 29.79 2.32
CA PRO A 348 0.47 30.98 2.39
C PRO A 348 1.73 30.90 1.51
N MET A 349 2.27 29.70 1.29
CA MET A 349 3.42 29.46 0.40
C MET A 349 3.10 29.69 -1.08
N ALA A 350 1.89 29.34 -1.52
CA ALA A 350 1.49 29.41 -2.93
C ALA A 350 0.71 30.70 -3.28
N GLU A 351 0.24 31.44 -2.27
CA GLU A 351 -0.67 32.59 -2.46
C GLU A 351 -0.07 33.67 -3.38
N ALA A 352 1.20 34.02 -3.18
CA ALA A 352 1.88 35.03 -4.00
C ALA A 352 1.93 34.61 -5.49
N THR A 353 2.29 33.35 -5.75
CA THR A 353 2.37 32.79 -7.10
C THR A 353 1.00 32.67 -7.76
N LEU A 354 -0.01 32.22 -7.01
CA LEU A 354 -1.38 32.02 -7.51
C LEU A 354 -2.18 33.32 -7.67
N SER A 355 -1.65 34.44 -7.17
CA SER A 355 -2.23 35.77 -7.38
C SER A 355 -1.99 36.31 -8.80
N ASP A 356 -1.02 35.76 -9.53
CA ASP A 356 -0.82 36.06 -10.95
C ASP A 356 -1.92 35.37 -11.78
N PRO A 357 -2.78 36.11 -12.51
CA PRO A 357 -3.86 35.53 -13.31
C PRO A 357 -3.37 34.55 -14.37
N GLY A 358 -2.21 34.80 -14.99
CA GLY A 358 -1.62 33.92 -15.99
C GLY A 358 -1.10 32.62 -15.38
N VAL A 359 -0.50 32.68 -14.18
CA VAL A 359 -0.14 31.46 -13.43
C VAL A 359 -1.39 30.68 -13.05
N LEU A 360 -2.42 31.35 -12.52
CA LEU A 360 -3.66 30.71 -12.12
C LEU A 360 -4.35 30.02 -13.30
N GLU A 361 -4.44 30.69 -14.45
CA GLU A 361 -5.01 30.12 -15.67
C GLU A 361 -4.25 28.86 -16.11
N ARG A 362 -2.91 28.90 -16.13
CA ARG A 362 -2.08 27.73 -16.43
C ARG A 362 -2.24 26.62 -15.40
N ALA A 363 -2.33 26.97 -14.12
CA ALA A 363 -2.47 26.03 -13.01
C ALA A 363 -3.78 25.23 -13.07
N ILE A 364 -4.86 25.82 -13.59
CA ILE A 364 -6.17 25.15 -13.74
C ILE A 364 -6.46 24.63 -15.14
N ALA A 365 -5.60 24.90 -16.12
CA ALA A 365 -5.87 24.58 -17.53
C ALA A 365 -6.08 23.08 -17.79
N THR A 366 -5.40 22.22 -17.03
CA THR A 366 -5.53 20.77 -17.10
C THR A 366 -6.39 20.20 -15.98
N VAL A 367 -7.10 21.04 -15.22
CA VAL A 367 -7.89 20.67 -14.03
C VAL A 367 -9.39 20.73 -14.36
N PRO A 368 -10.08 19.59 -14.53
CA PRO A 368 -11.51 19.53 -14.86
C PRO A 368 -12.42 20.27 -13.87
N LEU A 369 -12.09 20.27 -12.56
CA LEU A 369 -12.88 21.03 -11.57
C LEU A 369 -12.69 22.55 -11.64
N ARG A 370 -11.74 23.04 -12.45
CA ARG A 370 -11.46 24.47 -12.70
C ARG A 370 -11.30 25.30 -11.43
N LYS A 371 -10.74 24.69 -10.38
CA LYS A 371 -10.47 25.34 -9.11
C LYS A 371 -9.17 24.84 -8.51
N ILE A 372 -8.53 25.72 -7.75
CA ILE A 372 -7.39 25.37 -6.89
C ILE A 372 -7.93 24.68 -5.64
N ALA A 373 -7.24 23.66 -5.16
CA ALA A 373 -7.61 22.98 -3.93
C ALA A 373 -7.41 23.89 -2.71
N THR A 374 -8.19 23.66 -1.67
CA THR A 374 -7.98 24.26 -0.34
C THR A 374 -7.17 23.31 0.53
N PRO A 375 -6.49 23.81 1.59
CA PRO A 375 -5.86 22.93 2.59
C PRO A 375 -6.82 21.86 3.13
N SER A 376 -8.09 22.23 3.29
CA SER A 376 -9.16 21.36 3.79
C SER A 376 -9.48 20.20 2.84
N ASP A 377 -9.35 20.41 1.52
CA ASP A 377 -9.52 19.33 0.54
C ASP A 377 -8.46 18.24 0.70
N VAL A 378 -7.23 18.62 1.07
CA VAL A 378 -6.13 17.69 1.33
C VAL A 378 -6.28 17.05 2.71
N ALA A 379 -6.52 17.86 3.75
CA ALA A 379 -6.61 17.39 5.14
C ALA A 379 -7.71 16.33 5.33
N ARG A 380 -8.87 16.49 4.69
CA ARG A 380 -9.95 15.48 4.74
C ARG A 380 -9.53 14.14 4.14
N GLN A 381 -8.74 14.13 3.07
CA GLN A 381 -8.24 12.87 2.50
C GLN A 381 -7.20 12.21 3.42
N VAL A 382 -6.36 13.02 4.08
CA VAL A 382 -5.45 12.53 5.12
C VAL A 382 -6.21 11.88 6.27
N LEU A 383 -7.29 12.52 6.74
CA LEU A 383 -8.15 12.00 7.79
C LEU A 383 -8.79 10.65 7.40
N ILE A 384 -9.35 10.57 6.18
CA ILE A 384 -9.95 9.33 5.65
C ILE A 384 -8.91 8.22 5.60
N LEU A 385 -7.72 8.47 5.06
CA LEU A 385 -6.66 7.47 4.95
C LEU A 385 -6.08 7.06 6.30
N ALA A 386 -6.05 7.96 7.29
CA ALA A 386 -5.65 7.63 8.64
C ALA A 386 -6.69 6.72 9.34
N SER A 387 -7.98 6.87 9.05
CA SER A 387 -9.05 6.10 9.70
C SER A 387 -9.00 4.60 9.36
N SER A 388 -8.93 3.76 10.39
CA SER A 388 -9.08 2.30 10.25
C SER A 388 -10.50 1.91 9.80
N THR A 389 -11.49 2.75 10.08
CA THR A 389 -12.90 2.49 9.74
C THR A 389 -13.17 2.79 8.27
N PHE A 390 -12.72 3.96 7.78
CA PHE A 390 -12.98 4.35 6.39
C PHE A 390 -11.98 3.76 5.40
N SER A 391 -10.75 3.47 5.85
CA SER A 391 -9.65 3.03 5.00
C SER A 391 -9.03 1.71 5.46
N GLY A 392 -9.79 0.87 6.18
CA GLY A 392 -9.31 -0.41 6.71
C GLY A 392 -8.74 -1.36 5.65
N HIS A 393 -9.16 -1.20 4.39
CA HIS A 393 -8.66 -1.99 3.25
C HIS A 393 -7.82 -1.18 2.24
N VAL A 394 -7.37 0.03 2.61
CA VAL A 394 -6.60 0.91 1.73
C VAL A 394 -5.17 1.03 2.24
N THR A 395 -4.22 0.47 1.49
CA THR A 395 -2.78 0.56 1.78
C THR A 395 -1.96 0.53 0.48
N GLY A 396 -0.84 1.24 0.45
CA GLY A 396 0.02 1.40 -0.72
C GLY A 396 -0.58 2.24 -1.85
N GLN A 397 -1.62 3.03 -1.57
CA GLN A 397 -2.25 3.86 -2.58
C GLN A 397 -1.70 5.28 -2.52
N ASN A 398 -1.61 5.91 -3.71
CA ASN A 398 -1.41 7.34 -3.84
C ASN A 398 -2.74 7.99 -4.24
N ILE A 399 -3.28 8.85 -3.39
CA ILE A 399 -4.54 9.56 -3.64
C ILE A 399 -4.23 10.97 -4.13
N VAL A 400 -4.48 11.22 -5.41
CA VAL A 400 -4.24 12.53 -6.03
C VAL A 400 -5.38 13.49 -5.69
N VAL A 401 -5.04 14.63 -5.07
CA VAL A 401 -5.98 15.71 -4.71
C VAL A 401 -5.66 16.93 -5.58
N ALA A 402 -6.01 16.83 -6.85
CA ALA A 402 -5.66 17.83 -7.86
C ALA A 402 -6.83 18.19 -8.78
N GLY A 403 -8.07 18.00 -8.33
CA GLY A 403 -9.27 18.36 -9.10
C GLY A 403 -9.40 17.70 -10.47
N GLY A 404 -8.79 16.51 -10.63
CA GLY A 404 -8.74 15.76 -11.88
C GLY A 404 -7.60 16.13 -12.84
N MET A 405 -6.56 16.82 -12.36
CA MET A 405 -5.40 17.22 -13.17
C MET A 405 -4.85 16.07 -14.03
N GLU A 406 -4.81 16.26 -15.36
CA GLU A 406 -4.35 15.23 -16.32
C GLU A 406 -2.91 15.43 -16.82
N GLY A 407 -2.23 16.52 -16.42
CA GLY A 407 -0.86 16.79 -16.82
C GLY A 407 -0.49 18.28 -16.76
N ARG A 408 0.51 18.68 -17.55
CA ARG A 408 1.04 20.05 -17.64
C ARG A 408 0.88 20.61 -19.05
N LEU A 409 0.80 21.94 -19.17
CA LEU A 409 0.91 22.63 -20.45
C LEU A 409 2.39 22.84 -20.80
N PHE A 410 2.83 22.40 -21.98
CA PHE A 410 4.19 22.64 -22.50
C PHE A 410 4.27 23.87 -23.42
N ASP A 411 3.18 24.23 -24.09
CA ASP A 411 3.09 25.40 -24.98
C ASP A 411 1.80 26.17 -24.64
N PRO A 412 1.83 27.10 -23.67
CA PRO A 412 0.67 27.92 -23.38
C PRO A 412 0.31 28.75 -24.62
N PRO A 413 -0.97 29.04 -24.89
CA PRO A 413 -1.35 29.88 -26.02
C PRO A 413 -0.53 31.17 -25.95
N ARG A 414 0.25 31.46 -27.00
CA ARG A 414 0.98 32.74 -27.10
C ARG A 414 -0.03 33.83 -26.80
N GLU A 415 0.30 34.70 -25.84
CA GLU A 415 -0.50 35.89 -25.57
C GLU A 415 -0.86 36.49 -26.92
N LYS A 416 -2.16 36.70 -27.16
CA LYS A 416 -2.60 37.49 -28.29
C LYS A 416 -2.04 38.89 -28.05
N THR A 417 -0.81 39.14 -28.49
CA THR A 417 -0.31 40.50 -28.66
C THR A 417 -1.40 41.25 -29.39
N SER A 418 -1.77 42.40 -28.85
CA SER A 418 -2.83 43.34 -29.25
C SER A 418 -2.67 43.91 -30.68
N LYS A 419 -2.19 43.10 -31.63
CA LYS A 419 -2.01 43.42 -33.05
C LYS A 419 -3.08 42.84 -33.96
N GLN A 420 -4.13 42.22 -33.42
CA GLN A 420 -5.28 41.74 -34.20
C GLN A 420 -6.48 42.71 -34.23
N GLU A 421 -6.37 43.91 -33.64
CA GLU A 421 -7.42 44.94 -33.74
C GLU A 421 -7.19 45.96 -34.87
N GLU A 422 -6.03 45.97 -35.54
CA GLU A 422 -5.79 46.88 -36.69
C GLU A 422 -6.21 46.30 -38.05
N GLU A 423 -6.27 44.97 -38.22
CA GLU A 423 -6.62 44.38 -39.53
C GLU A 423 -8.13 44.32 -39.82
N THR A 424 -8.99 44.54 -38.82
CA THR A 424 -10.45 44.61 -39.04
C THR A 424 -10.96 46.02 -39.38
N ASN A 425 -10.13 47.06 -39.24
CA ASN A 425 -10.52 48.45 -39.53
C ASN A 425 -10.02 48.98 -40.89
N VAL A 426 -9.18 48.25 -41.63
CA VAL A 426 -8.67 48.71 -42.95
C VAL A 426 -9.59 48.31 -44.12
N THR A 427 -10.48 47.34 -43.94
CA THR A 427 -11.40 46.87 -45.01
C THR A 427 -12.77 47.56 -45.06
N ALA A 428 -13.06 48.49 -44.15
CA ALA A 428 -14.36 49.19 -44.10
C ALA A 428 -14.37 50.59 -44.76
N GLY A 429 -13.30 50.98 -45.45
CA GLY A 429 -13.14 52.35 -45.95
C GLY A 429 -12.61 52.45 -47.37
N ASN A 430 -13.29 51.87 -48.37
CA ASN A 430 -13.23 52.37 -49.76
C ASN A 430 -14.21 51.61 -50.67
N SER A 431 -15.41 52.18 -50.86
CA SER A 431 -16.20 51.99 -52.09
C SER A 431 -17.37 52.98 -52.11
N THR A 432 -17.09 54.24 -52.45
CA THR A 432 -18.10 55.15 -53.00
C THR A 432 -17.82 55.39 -54.48
N ARG A 433 -18.88 55.24 -55.30
CA ARG A 433 -19.11 55.74 -56.68
C ARG A 433 -18.28 55.07 -57.80
N SER A 434 -18.80 54.79 -59.00
CA SER A 434 -20.00 55.27 -59.72
C SER A 434 -20.32 54.37 -60.94
N LYS A 435 -21.62 54.28 -61.27
CA LYS A 435 -22.23 53.87 -62.58
C LYS A 435 -21.52 54.50 -63.81
N PRO A 436 -21.57 53.94 -65.04
CA PRO A 436 -22.77 53.77 -65.90
C PRO A 436 -22.81 52.39 -66.63
N ARG A 437 -23.89 51.92 -67.27
CA ARG A 437 -24.92 52.55 -68.10
C ARG A 437 -26.19 51.70 -68.09
#